data_AF-D7EIT2-F1
#
_entry.id   AF-D7EIT2-F1
#
_cell.length_a   1.000
_cell.length_b   1.000
_cell.length_c   1.000
_cell.angle_alpha   90.00
_cell.angle_beta   90.00
_cell.angle_gamma   90.00
#
_symmetry.space_group_name_H-M   'P 1'
#
loop_
_entity.id
_entity.type
_entity.pdbx_description
1 polymer ?
#
loop_
_entity_poly.entity_id
_entity_poly.type
_entity_poly.pdbx_seq_one_letter_code
_entity_poly.pdbx_strand_id
1 'polypeptide(L)'
;MSCVTHLNFEVKNMSSTYLKVTFFEAGGEFEVCDEWKYRVVSFAVSEIYHKGVKSARKLAEGSKTVYKLGLDLEGVGVDFMPGDTIGVLPRNDESLVEKIFIRLGVEAQADQPCELGVSPNSGKKNAVVPKHLPVRSTLRTIFLNHVDLHTPPKKLFLKSLLGFATGSDASRLTSLSSPQSPDYSDFIASNPSLLNVLETFPSLTPPISLLLEHLPPLQPRPYSICSSPLSHTLEITFDVTGLCTKFMEKQISSKNQIAFYFRKPGLFRLPNLANPVIMIATGTGIAPFRGFLQHWKLANEFGDVWLFYGCRFRDRDFLFKDEINELMCEGIVNRLNVAFSRESDSKKYIQSEIDKRGADFVDWVNRGARIYVCGDFRTVVKDVRTCVAKNLVKYGGLDEEKAEDFVKGDRFIVDTWN
;
A
#
# COMPACT_ATOMS: atom_id res chain seq x y z
N MET A 1 -8.56 27.02 55.52
CA MET A 1 -8.31 27.10 54.07
C MET A 1 -7.63 25.81 53.62
N SER A 2 -8.39 24.83 53.15
CA SER A 2 -7.86 23.76 52.29
C SER A 2 -8.96 23.46 51.28
N CYS A 3 -8.76 23.97 50.07
CA CYS A 3 -9.70 23.83 48.97
C CYS A 3 -9.56 22.41 48.42
N VAL A 4 -10.53 21.54 48.75
CA VAL A 4 -10.70 20.26 48.07
C VAL A 4 -11.38 20.56 46.75
N THR A 5 -10.60 20.68 45.68
CA THR A 5 -11.12 20.69 44.32
C THR A 5 -11.57 19.28 43.96
N HIS A 6 -12.85 19.01 44.22
CA HIS A 6 -13.57 17.92 43.56
C HIS A 6 -13.57 18.17 42.05
N LEU A 7 -12.66 17.51 41.33
CA LEU A 7 -12.80 17.34 39.88
C LEU A 7 -13.91 16.33 39.64
N ASN A 8 -15.15 16.83 39.59
CA ASN A 8 -16.29 16.13 39.03
C ASN A 8 -16.01 15.85 37.54
N PHE A 9 -15.39 14.71 37.25
CA PHE A 9 -15.53 14.11 35.94
C PHE A 9 -16.92 13.48 35.88
N GLU A 10 -17.91 14.26 35.43
CA GLU A 10 -19.14 13.70 34.90
C GLU A 10 -18.76 12.77 33.73
N VAL A 11 -18.66 11.47 34.01
CA VAL A 11 -18.70 10.44 32.96
C VAL A 11 -20.14 10.40 32.47
N LYS A 12 -20.53 11.38 31.63
CA LYS A 12 -21.77 11.32 30.87
C LYS A 12 -21.72 10.06 30.01
N ASN A 13 -22.55 9.08 30.37
CA ASN A 13 -23.05 7.96 29.54
C ASN A 13 -22.38 7.83 28.16
N MET A 14 -21.21 7.19 28.10
CA MET A 14 -20.51 6.88 26.85
C MET A 14 -20.76 5.43 26.39
N SER A 15 -21.92 4.83 26.71
CA SER A 15 -22.18 3.40 26.44
C SER A 15 -23.41 3.11 25.57
N SER A 16 -23.72 3.96 24.59
CA SER A 16 -24.57 3.53 23.48
C SER A 16 -23.81 3.58 22.17
N THR A 17 -23.52 2.41 21.61
CA THR A 17 -23.09 2.30 20.22
C THR A 17 -24.22 2.86 19.35
N TYR A 18 -23.88 3.71 18.38
CA TYR A 18 -24.87 4.14 17.38
C TYR A 18 -25.14 3.04 16.36
N LEU A 19 -24.23 2.09 16.18
CA LEU A 19 -24.42 0.94 15.32
C LEU A 19 -25.16 -0.16 16.09
N LYS A 20 -26.08 -0.84 15.40
CA LYS A 20 -26.76 -2.05 15.85
C LYS A 20 -26.41 -3.19 14.90
N VAL A 21 -26.11 -4.35 15.45
CA VAL A 21 -25.94 -5.61 14.69
C VAL A 21 -27.09 -6.52 15.07
N THR A 22 -27.87 -6.98 14.10
CA THR A 22 -29.00 -7.90 14.31
C THR A 22 -28.71 -9.21 13.61
N PHE A 23 -28.65 -10.31 14.36
CA PHE A 23 -28.40 -11.65 13.81
C PHE A 23 -29.72 -12.34 13.44
N PHE A 24 -29.65 -13.19 12.43
CA PHE A 24 -30.78 -13.99 11.94
C PHE A 24 -30.39 -15.47 11.93
N GLU A 25 -31.37 -16.33 12.18
CA GLU A 25 -31.16 -17.77 12.09
C GLU A 25 -30.94 -18.23 10.63
N ALA A 26 -30.12 -19.25 10.45
CA ALA A 26 -29.86 -19.84 9.15
C ALA A 26 -31.14 -20.53 8.63
N GLY A 27 -31.72 -20.02 7.54
CA GLY A 27 -32.89 -20.62 6.88
C GLY A 27 -34.01 -19.66 6.47
N GLY A 28 -33.98 -18.39 6.92
CA GLY A 28 -34.82 -17.34 6.35
C GLY A 28 -34.32 -16.85 4.99
N GLU A 29 -35.17 -16.20 4.19
CA GLU A 29 -34.75 -15.45 2.99
C GLU A 29 -33.82 -14.30 3.40
N PHE A 30 -32.52 -14.57 3.49
CA PHE A 30 -31.49 -13.59 3.76
C PHE A 30 -30.57 -13.47 2.55
N GLU A 31 -30.80 -12.43 1.76
CA GLU A 31 -29.92 -12.10 0.64
C GLU A 31 -28.74 -11.27 1.15
N VAL A 32 -27.55 -11.87 1.09
CA VAL A 32 -26.28 -11.16 1.36
C VAL A 32 -26.08 -10.14 0.25
N CYS A 33 -25.72 -8.90 0.60
CA CYS A 33 -25.44 -7.90 -0.42
C CYS A 33 -24.18 -8.29 -1.22
N ASP A 34 -24.10 -7.84 -2.47
CA ASP A 34 -22.86 -7.87 -3.24
C ASP A 34 -21.77 -7.10 -2.48
N GLU A 35 -20.85 -7.83 -1.85
CA GLU A 35 -19.82 -7.30 -0.95
C GLU A 35 -18.86 -6.35 -1.68
N TRP A 36 -18.66 -6.53 -2.98
CA TRP A 36 -17.70 -5.75 -3.75
C TRP A 36 -18.18 -4.30 -3.96
N LYS A 37 -19.49 -4.05 -3.92
CA LYS A 37 -20.07 -2.70 -3.97
C LYS A 37 -19.70 -1.82 -2.76
N TYR A 38 -19.34 -2.44 -1.64
CA TYR A 38 -18.95 -1.73 -0.41
C TYR A 38 -17.44 -1.52 -0.32
N ARG A 39 -16.64 -2.08 -1.24
CA ARG A 39 -15.20 -1.86 -1.26
C ARG A 39 -14.90 -0.45 -1.76
N VAL A 40 -14.17 0.31 -0.96
CA VAL A 40 -13.75 1.66 -1.31
C VAL A 40 -12.63 1.59 -2.35
N VAL A 41 -12.99 1.74 -3.63
CA VAL A 41 -12.05 1.69 -4.77
C VAL A 41 -11.69 3.10 -5.26
N SER A 42 -10.86 3.79 -4.49
CA SER A 42 -10.39 5.14 -4.83
C SER A 42 -9.64 5.15 -6.16
N PHE A 43 -9.94 6.15 -6.99
CA PHE A 43 -9.35 6.35 -8.33
C PHE A 43 -9.64 5.22 -9.32
N ALA A 44 -10.70 4.42 -9.15
CA ALA A 44 -11.04 3.39 -10.13
C ALA A 44 -11.46 3.98 -11.48
N VAL A 45 -10.99 3.38 -12.57
CA VAL A 45 -11.44 3.64 -13.95
C VAL A 45 -12.02 2.37 -14.61
N SER A 46 -12.15 1.30 -13.83
CA SER A 46 -12.75 0.04 -14.24
C SER A 46 -13.63 -0.51 -13.12
N GLU A 47 -14.42 -1.54 -13.44
CA GLU A 47 -14.98 -2.44 -12.45
C GLU A 47 -13.90 -3.24 -11.72
N ILE A 48 -14.31 -4.03 -10.73
CA ILE A 48 -13.43 -4.96 -10.02
C ILE A 48 -13.40 -6.28 -10.80
N TYR A 49 -12.20 -6.68 -11.21
CA TYR A 49 -11.95 -7.96 -11.85
C TYR A 49 -11.48 -8.99 -10.83
N HIS A 50 -11.99 -10.22 -10.97
CA HIS A 50 -11.56 -11.39 -10.22
C HIS A 50 -10.84 -12.35 -11.17
N LYS A 51 -9.51 -12.36 -11.12
CA LYS A 51 -8.72 -13.15 -12.08
C LYS A 51 -7.72 -14.05 -11.38
N GLY A 52 -7.54 -15.23 -11.95
CA GLY A 52 -6.56 -16.19 -11.48
C GLY A 52 -5.12 -15.72 -11.70
N VAL A 53 -4.20 -16.34 -10.97
CA VAL A 53 -2.76 -16.19 -11.20
C VAL A 53 -2.37 -16.96 -12.47
N LYS A 54 -1.98 -16.23 -13.51
CA LYS A 54 -1.50 -16.81 -14.78
C LYS A 54 -0.04 -17.24 -14.70
N SER A 55 0.78 -16.47 -13.99
CA SER A 55 2.18 -16.80 -13.76
C SER A 55 2.68 -16.18 -12.45
N ALA A 56 3.64 -16.83 -11.79
CA ALA A 56 4.32 -16.25 -10.65
C ALA A 56 5.77 -16.70 -10.66
N ARG A 57 6.70 -15.76 -10.56
CA ARG A 57 8.14 -16.03 -10.47
C ARG A 57 8.72 -15.30 -9.27
N LYS A 58 9.36 -16.05 -8.38
CA LYS A 58 10.19 -15.47 -7.32
C LYS A 58 11.47 -14.91 -7.97
N LEU A 59 11.70 -13.61 -7.82
CA LEU A 59 12.83 -12.88 -8.42
C LEU A 59 14.03 -12.75 -7.47
N ALA A 60 13.76 -12.70 -6.17
CA ALA A 60 14.76 -12.57 -5.12
C ALA A 60 14.27 -13.29 -3.86
N GLU A 61 15.21 -13.86 -3.11
CA GLU A 61 14.97 -14.54 -1.84
C GLU A 61 16.09 -14.25 -0.83
N GLY A 62 15.76 -14.33 0.47
CA GLY A 62 16.68 -14.02 1.56
C GLY A 62 16.22 -12.80 2.34
N SER A 63 16.95 -11.68 2.26
CA SER A 63 16.62 -10.48 3.05
C SER A 63 15.31 -9.78 2.66
N LYS A 64 14.81 -10.07 1.46
CA LYS A 64 13.48 -9.73 0.95
C LYS A 64 13.06 -10.84 0.00
N THR A 65 11.78 -11.18 0.01
CA THR A 65 11.16 -12.04 -1.01
C THR A 65 10.43 -11.16 -2.00
N VAL A 66 10.78 -11.25 -3.29
CA VAL A 66 10.17 -10.43 -4.35
C VAL A 66 9.57 -11.35 -5.40
N TYR A 67 8.31 -11.09 -5.78
CA TYR A 67 7.63 -11.80 -6.86
C TYR A 67 7.37 -10.90 -8.05
N LYS A 68 7.48 -11.47 -9.26
CA LYS A 68 6.71 -11.02 -10.42
C LYS A 68 5.46 -11.89 -10.51
N LEU A 69 4.30 -11.25 -10.56
CA LEU A 69 2.99 -11.89 -10.65
C LEU A 69 2.31 -11.48 -11.96
N GLY A 70 1.93 -12.45 -12.77
CA GLY A 70 1.07 -12.27 -13.94
C GLY A 70 -0.37 -12.66 -13.64
N LEU A 71 -1.31 -11.77 -13.96
CA LEU A 71 -2.74 -11.97 -13.82
C LEU A 71 -3.37 -12.29 -15.18
N ASP A 72 -4.44 -13.07 -15.15
CA ASP A 72 -5.23 -13.36 -16.35
C ASP A 72 -5.98 -12.10 -16.84
N LEU A 73 -6.03 -11.93 -18.16
CA LEU A 73 -6.67 -10.82 -18.86
C LEU A 73 -7.88 -11.25 -19.68
N GLU A 74 -8.23 -12.54 -19.73
CA GLU A 74 -9.44 -12.98 -20.44
C GLU A 74 -10.67 -12.22 -19.93
N GLY A 75 -11.44 -11.60 -20.84
CA GLY A 75 -12.62 -10.81 -20.47
C GLY A 75 -12.33 -9.51 -19.71
N VAL A 76 -11.08 -9.04 -19.66
CA VAL A 76 -10.72 -7.71 -19.15
C VAL A 76 -10.75 -6.72 -20.31
N GLY A 77 -11.77 -5.86 -20.35
CA GLY A 77 -12.00 -4.90 -21.44
C GLY A 77 -11.29 -3.55 -21.27
N VAL A 78 -10.13 -3.51 -20.60
CA VAL A 78 -9.42 -2.26 -20.30
C VAL A 78 -8.04 -2.26 -20.94
N ASP A 79 -7.80 -1.26 -21.78
CA ASP A 79 -6.48 -0.95 -22.29
C ASP A 79 -5.66 -0.26 -21.19
N PHE A 80 -4.48 -0.81 -20.91
CA PHE A 80 -3.50 -0.18 -20.02
C PHE A 80 -2.24 0.13 -20.79
N MET A 81 -1.51 1.14 -20.34
CA MET A 81 -0.20 1.49 -20.87
C MET A 81 0.87 1.35 -19.78
N PRO A 82 2.14 1.10 -20.16
CA PRO A 82 3.22 1.11 -19.19
C PRO A 82 3.22 2.40 -18.37
N GLY A 83 3.43 2.24 -17.06
CA GLY A 83 3.31 3.32 -16.07
C GLY A 83 1.92 3.45 -15.44
N ASP A 84 0.90 2.75 -15.95
CA ASP A 84 -0.36 2.57 -15.22
C ASP A 84 -0.18 1.74 -13.95
N THR A 85 -1.18 1.85 -13.08
CA THR A 85 -1.24 1.09 -11.83
C THR A 85 -2.58 0.39 -11.70
N ILE A 86 -2.58 -0.75 -11.00
CA ILE A 86 -3.80 -1.40 -10.53
C ILE A 86 -3.95 -1.24 -9.02
N GLY A 87 -5.17 -1.27 -8.51
CA GLY A 87 -5.44 -1.41 -7.08
C GLY A 87 -5.83 -2.85 -6.77
N VAL A 88 -5.01 -3.55 -6.00
CA VAL A 88 -5.32 -4.92 -5.53
C VAL A 88 -6.12 -4.83 -4.24
N LEU A 89 -7.21 -5.60 -4.15
CA LEU A 89 -8.08 -5.66 -2.98
C LEU A 89 -7.65 -6.84 -2.10
N PRO A 90 -6.96 -6.60 -0.96
CA PRO A 90 -6.57 -7.69 -0.08
C PRO A 90 -7.74 -8.17 0.77
N ARG A 91 -7.47 -9.28 1.47
CA ARG A 91 -8.30 -9.88 2.52
C ARG A 91 -7.43 -10.09 3.77
N ASN A 92 -8.00 -9.87 4.94
CA ASN A 92 -7.33 -10.18 6.21
C ASN A 92 -7.06 -11.68 6.35
N ASP A 93 -6.07 -12.04 7.15
CA ASP A 93 -5.77 -13.45 7.40
C ASP A 93 -6.88 -14.12 8.21
N GLU A 94 -7.29 -15.32 7.78
CA GLU A 94 -8.38 -16.07 8.42
C GLU A 94 -8.05 -16.45 9.86
N SER A 95 -6.79 -16.80 10.15
CA SER A 95 -6.38 -17.15 11.51
C SER A 95 -6.39 -15.93 12.43
N LEU A 96 -6.07 -14.74 11.90
CA LEU A 96 -6.19 -13.48 12.64
C LEU A 96 -7.64 -13.16 12.99
N VAL A 97 -8.55 -13.27 12.00
CA VAL A 97 -9.98 -13.03 12.21
C VAL A 97 -10.55 -14.01 13.24
N GLU A 98 -10.19 -15.29 13.12
CA GLU A 98 -10.65 -16.31 14.06
C GLU A 98 -10.17 -16.05 15.50
N LYS A 99 -8.90 -15.68 15.68
CA LYS A 99 -8.38 -15.29 17.00
C LYS A 99 -9.12 -14.11 17.61
N ILE A 100 -9.52 -13.14 16.79
CA ILE A 100 -10.32 -11.99 17.24
C ILE A 100 -11.70 -12.44 17.68
N PHE A 101 -12.37 -13.32 16.92
CA PHE A 101 -13.68 -13.84 17.30
C PHE A 101 -13.63 -14.66 18.59
N ILE A 102 -12.64 -15.53 18.75
CA ILE A 102 -12.37 -16.26 19.99
C ILE A 102 -12.16 -15.29 21.16
N ARG A 103 -11.33 -14.26 20.96
CA ARG A 103 -11.06 -13.26 22.00
C ARG A 103 -12.31 -12.47 22.40
N LEU A 104 -13.27 -12.31 21.50
CA LEU A 104 -14.52 -11.61 21.74
C LEU A 104 -15.68 -12.53 22.17
N GLY A 105 -15.52 -13.85 22.10
CA GLY A 105 -16.56 -14.83 22.43
C GLY A 105 -17.74 -14.81 21.45
N VAL A 106 -17.48 -14.59 20.15
CA VAL A 106 -18.51 -14.45 19.10
C VAL A 106 -18.39 -15.47 17.97
N GLU A 107 -17.64 -16.56 18.19
CA GLU A 107 -17.39 -17.60 17.17
C GLU A 107 -18.71 -18.20 16.65
N ALA A 108 -19.67 -18.44 17.55
CA ALA A 108 -20.96 -19.02 17.21
C ALA A 108 -21.82 -18.12 16.30
N GLN A 109 -21.60 -16.80 16.35
CA GLN A 109 -22.30 -15.82 15.51
C GLN A 109 -21.50 -15.38 14.28
N ALA A 110 -20.23 -15.77 14.18
CA ALA A 110 -19.31 -15.26 13.17
C ALA A 110 -19.83 -15.45 11.72
N ASP A 111 -20.43 -16.61 11.49
CA ASP A 111 -20.97 -17.04 10.20
C ASP A 111 -22.50 -16.91 10.09
N GLN A 112 -23.16 -16.42 11.14
CA GLN A 112 -24.59 -16.14 11.10
C GLN A 112 -24.87 -14.90 10.25
N PRO A 113 -25.93 -14.93 9.42
CA PRO A 113 -26.40 -13.73 8.74
C PRO A 113 -26.70 -12.61 9.72
N CYS A 114 -26.23 -11.40 9.43
CA CYS A 114 -26.46 -10.22 10.24
C CYS A 114 -26.77 -8.98 9.40
N GLU A 115 -27.65 -8.12 9.92
CA GLU A 115 -27.96 -6.80 9.37
C GLU A 115 -27.40 -5.69 10.27
N LEU A 116 -26.67 -4.76 9.66
CA LEU A 116 -26.16 -3.54 10.29
C LEU A 116 -27.19 -2.43 10.16
N GLY A 117 -27.53 -1.81 11.29
CA GLY A 117 -28.45 -0.69 11.34
C GLY A 117 -27.98 0.41 12.28
N VAL A 118 -28.75 1.48 12.34
CA VAL A 118 -28.57 2.54 13.34
C VAL A 118 -29.43 2.21 14.55
N SER A 119 -28.85 2.29 15.75
CA SER A 119 -29.57 2.12 17.00
C SER A 119 -30.63 3.21 17.15
N PRO A 120 -31.90 2.86 17.45
CA PRO A 120 -32.97 3.85 17.65
C PRO A 120 -32.69 4.77 18.84
N ASN A 121 -31.88 4.31 19.80
CA ASN A 121 -31.48 5.07 20.98
C ASN A 121 -30.14 5.79 20.80
N SER A 122 -29.68 5.97 19.55
CA SER A 122 -28.40 6.64 19.29
C SER A 122 -28.43 8.10 19.71
N GLY A 123 -27.49 8.50 20.57
CA GLY A 123 -27.23 9.92 20.86
C GLY A 123 -26.47 10.66 19.74
N LYS A 124 -26.05 9.95 18.68
CA LYS A 124 -25.26 10.51 17.58
C LYS A 124 -26.19 11.11 16.51
N LYS A 125 -26.14 12.43 16.36
CA LYS A 125 -26.86 13.14 15.29
C LYS A 125 -26.42 12.61 13.92
N ASN A 126 -27.39 12.33 13.04
CA ASN A 126 -27.18 11.83 11.68
C ASN A 126 -26.30 10.58 11.61
N ALA A 127 -26.46 9.68 12.58
CA ALA A 127 -25.82 8.37 12.55
C ALA A 127 -26.23 7.59 11.29
N VAL A 128 -25.25 7.04 10.60
CA VAL A 128 -25.42 6.18 9.42
C VAL A 128 -24.45 5.02 9.51
N VAL A 129 -24.82 3.86 8.95
CA VAL A 129 -23.89 2.73 8.81
C VAL A 129 -22.67 3.19 7.99
N PRO A 130 -21.43 2.96 8.45
CA PRO A 130 -20.23 3.31 7.70
C PRO A 130 -20.27 2.74 6.28
N LYS A 131 -19.97 3.58 5.27
CA LYS A 131 -20.14 3.24 3.84
C LYS A 131 -19.34 2.03 3.37
N HIS A 132 -18.26 1.68 4.07
CA HIS A 132 -17.41 0.54 3.75
C HIS A 132 -17.93 -0.79 4.30
N LEU A 133 -18.99 -0.77 5.10
CA LEU A 133 -19.58 -1.96 5.70
C LEU A 133 -20.83 -2.38 4.91
N PRO A 134 -20.91 -3.65 4.48
CA PRO A 134 -22.11 -4.20 3.87
C PRO A 134 -23.24 -4.23 4.89
N VAL A 135 -24.43 -3.78 4.49
CA VAL A 135 -25.60 -3.71 5.38
C VAL A 135 -26.08 -5.11 5.76
N ARG A 136 -26.09 -6.06 4.82
CA ARG A 136 -26.41 -7.47 5.04
C ARG A 136 -25.22 -8.34 4.71
N SER A 137 -24.67 -9.03 5.71
CA SER A 137 -23.45 -9.84 5.58
C SER A 137 -23.32 -10.83 6.74
N THR A 138 -22.15 -11.42 6.92
CA THR A 138 -21.74 -12.11 8.16
C THR A 138 -20.61 -11.33 8.81
N LEU A 139 -20.38 -11.53 10.12
CA LEU A 139 -19.23 -10.90 10.79
C LEU A 139 -17.93 -11.34 10.15
N ARG A 140 -17.81 -12.62 9.78
CA ARG A 140 -16.63 -13.18 9.13
C ARG A 140 -16.31 -12.44 7.84
N THR A 141 -17.29 -12.24 6.97
CA THR A 141 -17.11 -11.47 5.73
C THR A 141 -16.67 -10.04 5.99
N ILE A 142 -17.33 -9.35 6.94
CA ILE A 142 -16.97 -7.97 7.33
C ILE A 142 -15.51 -7.90 7.78
N PHE A 143 -15.10 -8.77 8.71
CA PHE A 143 -13.75 -8.77 9.28
C PHE A 143 -12.67 -9.23 8.28
N LEU A 144 -13.02 -10.04 7.29
CA LEU A 144 -12.08 -10.46 6.26
C LEU A 144 -11.87 -9.40 5.18
N ASN A 145 -12.95 -8.77 4.73
CA ASN A 145 -12.94 -8.01 3.46
C ASN A 145 -13.10 -6.49 3.63
N HIS A 146 -13.67 -6.01 4.75
CA HIS A 146 -14.16 -4.64 4.84
C HIS A 146 -13.43 -3.76 5.86
N VAL A 147 -12.91 -4.34 6.95
CA VAL A 147 -12.26 -3.57 8.02
C VAL A 147 -10.77 -3.82 8.10
N ASP A 148 -10.01 -2.78 8.39
CA ASP A 148 -8.58 -2.86 8.67
C ASP A 148 -8.36 -3.20 10.15
N LEU A 149 -7.75 -4.37 10.38
CA LEU A 149 -7.47 -4.91 11.71
C LEU A 149 -6.06 -4.57 12.21
N HIS A 150 -5.23 -3.94 11.37
CA HIS A 150 -3.81 -3.74 11.60
C HIS A 150 -3.44 -2.30 11.98
N THR A 151 -4.24 -1.31 11.56
CA THR A 151 -3.98 0.10 11.89
C THR A 151 -4.05 0.33 13.40
N PRO A 152 -3.02 0.96 14.01
CA PRO A 152 -3.02 1.28 15.43
C PRO A 152 -4.26 2.10 15.86
N PRO A 153 -4.86 1.80 17.03
CA PRO A 153 -6.07 2.44 17.47
C PRO A 153 -5.84 3.91 17.78
N LYS A 154 -6.71 4.79 17.28
CA LYS A 154 -6.72 6.21 17.68
C LYS A 154 -7.14 6.37 19.14
N LYS A 155 -6.69 7.44 19.81
CA LYS A 155 -7.11 7.78 21.19
C LYS A 155 -8.63 7.75 21.39
N LEU A 156 -9.40 8.22 20.40
CA LEU A 156 -10.87 8.20 20.47
C LEU A 156 -11.44 6.77 20.54
N PHE A 157 -10.85 5.83 19.79
CA PHE A 157 -11.24 4.43 19.86
C PHE A 157 -10.89 3.83 21.23
N LEU A 158 -9.67 4.07 21.74
CA LEU A 158 -9.29 3.65 23.09
C LEU A 158 -10.23 4.20 24.17
N LYS A 159 -10.64 5.48 24.04
CA LYS A 159 -11.61 6.11 24.95
C LYS A 159 -12.96 5.41 24.92
N SER A 160 -13.42 5.00 23.74
CA SER A 160 -14.70 4.31 23.57
C SER A 160 -14.72 2.92 24.23
N LEU A 161 -13.56 2.30 24.43
CA LEU A 161 -13.41 1.00 25.07
C LEU A 161 -13.48 1.05 26.61
N LEU A 162 -13.40 2.24 27.23
CA LEU A 162 -13.32 2.40 28.69
C LEU A 162 -14.48 1.76 29.44
N GLY A 163 -15.69 1.84 28.90
CA GLY A 163 -16.88 1.25 29.51
C GLY A 163 -16.92 -0.29 29.50
N PHE A 164 -15.95 -0.92 28.82
CA PHE A 164 -15.87 -2.36 28.61
C PHE A 164 -14.62 -2.99 29.24
N ALA A 165 -13.84 -2.23 30.02
CA ALA A 165 -12.68 -2.70 30.75
C ALA A 165 -12.92 -2.64 32.27
N THR A 166 -12.21 -3.47 33.04
CA THR A 166 -12.29 -3.46 34.50
C THR A 166 -10.90 -3.40 35.14
N GLY A 167 -10.84 -3.06 36.42
CA GLY A 167 -9.61 -3.10 37.21
C GLY A 167 -8.46 -2.27 36.63
N SER A 168 -7.26 -2.87 36.59
CA SER A 168 -6.04 -2.24 36.09
C SER A 168 -6.10 -1.84 34.61
N ASP A 169 -6.85 -2.58 33.79
CA ASP A 169 -6.97 -2.30 32.36
C ASP A 169 -7.75 -1.00 32.13
N ALA A 170 -8.84 -0.79 32.88
CA ALA A 170 -9.61 0.44 32.82
C ALA A 170 -8.75 1.67 33.18
N SER A 171 -7.93 1.55 34.23
CA SER A 171 -6.99 2.61 34.63
C SER A 171 -5.94 2.89 33.55
N ARG A 172 -5.36 1.85 32.96
CA ARG A 172 -4.34 1.99 31.90
C ARG A 172 -4.92 2.55 30.61
N LEU A 173 -6.10 2.09 30.18
CA LEU A 173 -6.82 2.65 29.04
C LEU A 173 -7.20 4.12 29.27
N THR A 174 -7.53 4.50 30.52
CA THR A 174 -7.80 5.89 30.88
C THR A 174 -6.56 6.75 30.67
N SER A 175 -5.39 6.30 31.15
CA SER A 175 -4.12 6.99 30.88
C SER A 175 -3.86 7.16 29.38
N LEU A 176 -3.96 6.07 28.61
CA LEU A 176 -3.66 6.04 27.17
C LEU A 176 -4.60 6.90 26.32
N SER A 177 -5.87 6.95 26.70
CA SER A 177 -6.90 7.68 25.93
C SER A 177 -7.01 9.16 26.31
N SER A 178 -6.27 9.62 27.33
CA SER A 178 -6.25 11.03 27.72
C SER A 178 -5.64 11.93 26.63
N PRO A 179 -6.13 13.17 26.44
CA PRO A 179 -5.67 14.03 25.35
C PRO A 179 -4.16 14.29 25.38
N GLN A 180 -3.59 14.49 26.59
CA GLN A 180 -2.16 14.70 26.82
C GLN A 180 -1.41 13.43 27.28
N SER A 181 -1.96 12.23 27.03
CA SER A 181 -1.30 10.98 27.42
C SER A 181 0.16 10.92 26.97
N PRO A 182 1.14 10.83 27.90
CA PRO A 182 2.54 10.64 27.55
C PRO A 182 2.79 9.22 27.02
N ASP A 183 2.03 8.23 27.51
CA ASP A 183 2.23 6.81 27.23
C ASP A 183 1.67 6.36 25.87
N TYR A 184 0.80 7.16 25.26
CA TYR A 184 0.13 6.79 24.00
C TYR A 184 1.13 6.58 22.87
N SER A 185 2.14 7.45 22.73
CA SER A 185 3.15 7.36 21.69
C SER A 185 3.95 6.06 21.79
N ASP A 186 4.35 5.68 23.00
CA ASP A 186 5.08 4.45 23.26
C ASP A 186 4.21 3.21 23.01
N PHE A 187 2.92 3.27 23.37
CA PHE A 187 1.98 2.21 23.08
C PHE A 187 1.83 1.96 21.56
N ILE A 188 1.62 3.02 20.78
CA ILE A 188 1.46 2.89 19.32
C ILE A 188 2.77 2.65 18.56
N ALA A 189 3.93 2.90 19.18
CA ALA A 189 5.25 2.66 18.55
C ALA A 189 5.44 1.19 18.13
N SER A 190 4.80 0.26 18.85
CA SER A 190 4.77 -1.17 18.50
C SER A 190 3.86 -1.51 17.31
N ASN A 191 3.13 -0.53 16.76
CA ASN A 191 2.07 -0.70 15.76
C ASN A 191 1.03 -1.78 16.15
N PRO A 192 0.38 -1.67 17.32
CA PRO A 192 -0.51 -2.71 17.81
C PRO A 192 -1.76 -2.85 16.94
N SER A 193 -2.04 -4.07 16.48
CA SER A 193 -3.28 -4.44 15.80
C SER A 193 -4.47 -4.49 16.77
N LEU A 194 -5.69 -4.63 16.24
CA LEU A 194 -6.88 -4.86 17.09
C LEU A 194 -6.69 -6.05 18.04
N LEU A 195 -6.16 -7.17 17.54
CA LEU A 195 -5.92 -8.35 18.37
C LEU A 195 -4.92 -8.02 19.50
N ASN A 196 -3.85 -7.30 19.20
CA ASN A 196 -2.88 -6.91 20.22
C ASN A 196 -3.50 -6.02 21.29
N VAL A 197 -4.41 -5.12 20.92
CA VAL A 197 -5.15 -4.29 21.89
C VAL A 197 -6.00 -5.18 22.81
N LEU A 198 -6.77 -6.12 22.24
CA LEU A 198 -7.63 -7.02 23.03
C LEU A 198 -6.80 -7.95 23.94
N GLU A 199 -5.63 -8.40 23.50
CA GLU A 199 -4.71 -9.21 24.31
C GLU A 199 -4.01 -8.39 25.40
N THR A 200 -3.67 -7.13 25.10
CA THR A 200 -3.02 -6.23 26.07
C THR A 200 -3.94 -5.86 27.24
N PHE A 201 -5.25 -5.83 27.00
CA PHE A 201 -6.28 -5.52 28.01
C PHE A 201 -7.24 -6.71 28.12
N PRO A 202 -6.89 -7.78 28.86
CA PRO A 202 -7.66 -9.02 28.91
C PRO A 202 -9.08 -8.84 29.47
N SER A 203 -9.33 -7.83 30.31
CA SER A 203 -10.68 -7.54 30.81
C SER A 203 -11.62 -6.91 29.77
N LEU A 204 -11.10 -6.48 28.61
CA LEU A 204 -11.90 -5.87 27.56
C LEU A 204 -12.93 -6.84 26.99
N THR A 205 -14.20 -6.44 27.05
CA THR A 205 -15.35 -7.15 26.44
C THR A 205 -16.21 -6.21 25.57
N PRO A 206 -15.63 -5.48 24.60
CA PRO A 206 -16.39 -4.55 23.77
C PRO A 206 -17.36 -5.30 22.83
N PRO A 207 -18.57 -4.77 22.60
CA PRO A 207 -19.47 -5.32 21.61
C PRO A 207 -18.93 -5.10 20.20
N ILE A 208 -19.26 -6.01 19.27
CA ILE A 208 -18.85 -5.92 17.86
C ILE A 208 -19.31 -4.61 17.22
N SER A 209 -20.50 -4.10 17.58
CA SER A 209 -21.01 -2.82 17.08
C SER A 209 -20.02 -1.68 17.34
N LEU A 210 -19.44 -1.60 18.54
CA LEU A 210 -18.46 -0.57 18.89
C LEU A 210 -17.20 -0.68 18.02
N LEU A 211 -16.70 -1.90 17.79
CA LEU A 211 -15.52 -2.11 16.96
C LEU A 211 -15.78 -1.62 15.53
N LEU A 212 -16.92 -1.99 14.94
CA LEU A 212 -17.30 -1.61 13.58
C LEU A 212 -17.50 -0.09 13.41
N GLU A 213 -17.80 0.65 14.48
CA GLU A 213 -17.86 2.12 14.43
C GLU A 213 -16.48 2.78 14.26
N HIS A 214 -15.43 2.11 14.71
CA HIS A 214 -14.09 2.67 14.84
C HIS A 214 -13.07 2.07 13.87
N LEU A 215 -13.27 0.83 13.44
CA LEU A 215 -12.37 0.16 12.51
C LEU A 215 -12.42 0.82 11.13
N PRO A 216 -11.28 1.27 10.59
CA PRO A 216 -11.24 1.90 9.28
C PRO A 216 -11.48 0.89 8.16
N PRO A 217 -11.85 1.36 6.95
CA PRO A 217 -11.97 0.51 5.77
C PRO A 217 -10.67 -0.19 5.39
N LEU A 218 -10.76 -1.47 4.99
CA LEU A 218 -9.65 -2.22 4.40
C LEU A 218 -9.38 -1.72 2.96
N GLN A 219 -8.36 -0.87 2.83
CA GLN A 219 -8.04 -0.19 1.57
C GLN A 219 -7.50 -1.11 0.46
N PRO A 220 -7.74 -0.84 -0.83
CA PRO A 220 -6.95 -1.45 -1.90
C PRO A 220 -5.51 -0.92 -1.88
N ARG A 221 -4.56 -1.72 -2.38
CA ARG A 221 -3.13 -1.34 -2.43
C ARG A 221 -2.69 -1.18 -3.88
N PRO A 222 -2.08 -0.04 -4.26
CA PRO A 222 -1.67 0.22 -5.63
C PRO A 222 -0.38 -0.54 -5.98
N TYR A 223 -0.30 -1.03 -7.22
CA TYR A 223 0.89 -1.65 -7.80
C TYR A 223 1.09 -1.16 -9.23
N SER A 224 2.32 -0.75 -9.56
CA SER A 224 2.67 -0.34 -10.92
C SER A 224 2.77 -1.55 -11.84
N ILE A 225 2.15 -1.44 -13.01
CA ILE A 225 2.15 -2.47 -14.03
C ILE A 225 3.57 -2.55 -14.62
N CYS A 226 4.14 -3.76 -14.65
CA CYS A 226 5.49 -4.01 -15.10
C CYS A 226 5.59 -4.77 -16.43
N SER A 227 4.49 -4.77 -17.20
CA SER A 227 4.41 -5.34 -18.54
C SER A 227 3.88 -4.33 -19.57
N SER A 228 4.06 -4.68 -20.84
CA SER A 228 3.46 -4.00 -21.98
C SER A 228 2.11 -4.62 -22.34
N PRO A 229 1.10 -3.83 -22.78
CA PRO A 229 -0.12 -4.41 -23.35
C PRO A 229 0.16 -5.30 -24.58
N LEU A 230 1.26 -5.04 -25.30
CA LEU A 230 1.67 -5.85 -26.46
C LEU A 230 2.09 -7.28 -26.09
N SER A 231 2.36 -7.56 -24.81
CA SER A 231 2.68 -8.92 -24.35
C SER A 231 1.44 -9.73 -23.99
N HIS A 232 0.23 -9.13 -24.05
CA HIS A 232 -1.04 -9.75 -23.67
C HIS A 232 -1.03 -10.37 -22.24
N THR A 233 -0.27 -9.75 -21.33
CA THR A 233 -0.18 -10.14 -19.93
C THR A 233 -0.18 -8.92 -19.04
N LEU A 234 -0.93 -8.96 -17.94
CA LEU A 234 -0.87 -7.95 -16.88
C LEU A 234 0.06 -8.44 -15.79
N GLU A 235 1.24 -7.84 -15.68
CA GLU A 235 2.23 -8.22 -14.68
C GLU A 235 2.45 -7.10 -13.65
N ILE A 236 2.62 -7.47 -12.39
CA ILE A 236 3.06 -6.58 -11.31
C ILE A 236 4.26 -7.18 -10.57
N THR A 237 5.01 -6.35 -9.86
CA THR A 237 6.14 -6.79 -9.04
C THR A 237 6.05 -6.22 -7.64
N PHE A 238 6.26 -7.05 -6.62
CA PHE A 238 6.10 -6.64 -5.22
C PHE A 238 7.04 -7.39 -4.27
N ASP A 239 7.37 -6.75 -3.14
CA ASP A 239 8.07 -7.37 -2.02
C ASP A 239 7.10 -7.86 -0.94
N VAL A 240 7.37 -9.02 -0.35
CA VAL A 240 6.48 -9.62 0.67
C VAL A 240 6.76 -9.01 2.03
N THR A 241 6.09 -7.90 2.33
CA THR A 241 6.32 -7.07 3.52
C THR A 241 5.05 -6.76 4.32
N GLY A 242 3.87 -6.78 3.70
CA GLY A 242 2.62 -6.33 4.32
C GLY A 242 1.42 -7.24 4.03
N LEU A 243 0.25 -6.84 4.52
CA LEU A 243 -0.99 -7.62 4.39
C LEU A 243 -1.28 -7.99 2.93
N CYS A 244 -1.27 -7.00 2.02
CA CYS A 244 -1.65 -7.24 0.62
C CYS A 244 -0.65 -8.14 -0.10
N THR A 245 0.65 -8.00 0.17
CA THR A 245 1.68 -8.81 -0.50
C THR A 245 1.74 -10.23 0.06
N LYS A 246 1.51 -10.43 1.36
CA LYS A 246 1.30 -11.76 1.96
C LYS A 246 0.03 -12.43 1.45
N PHE A 247 -1.06 -11.67 1.29
CA PHE A 247 -2.28 -12.14 0.66
C PHE A 247 -2.01 -12.64 -0.77
N MET A 248 -1.31 -11.85 -1.59
CA MET A 248 -0.97 -12.26 -2.96
C MET A 248 -0.04 -13.48 -2.98
N GLU A 249 0.94 -13.58 -2.08
CA GLU A 249 1.80 -14.77 -1.94
C GLU A 249 0.99 -16.03 -1.60
N LYS A 250 0.00 -15.91 -0.70
CA LYS A 250 -0.94 -17.00 -0.42
C LYS A 250 -1.75 -17.37 -1.67
N GLN A 251 -2.27 -16.40 -2.42
CA GLN A 251 -3.03 -16.69 -3.66
C GLN A 251 -2.17 -17.31 -4.76
N ILE A 252 -0.90 -16.95 -4.86
CA ILE A 252 0.06 -17.62 -5.76
C ILE A 252 0.15 -19.12 -5.41
N SER A 253 0.23 -19.43 -4.12
CA SER A 253 0.41 -20.80 -3.63
C SER A 253 -0.88 -21.63 -3.77
N SER A 254 -2.04 -21.03 -3.53
CA SER A 254 -3.34 -21.69 -3.61
C SER A 254 -3.99 -21.64 -5.00
N LYS A 255 -3.42 -20.88 -5.95
CA LYS A 255 -3.95 -20.65 -7.31
C LYS A 255 -5.37 -20.07 -7.33
N ASN A 256 -5.73 -19.29 -6.32
CA ASN A 256 -7.03 -18.63 -6.29
C ASN A 256 -7.02 -17.32 -7.09
N GLN A 257 -8.21 -16.72 -7.20
CA GLN A 257 -8.39 -15.42 -7.82
C GLN A 257 -7.90 -14.28 -6.94
N ILE A 258 -7.43 -13.22 -7.59
CA ILE A 258 -7.08 -11.93 -6.99
C ILE A 258 -8.07 -10.89 -7.53
N ALA A 259 -8.64 -10.12 -6.62
CA ALA A 259 -9.51 -9.00 -6.95
C ALA A 259 -8.67 -7.73 -7.19
N PHE A 260 -8.86 -7.07 -8.33
CA PHE A 260 -8.17 -5.82 -8.66
C PHE A 260 -9.00 -4.91 -9.56
N TYR A 261 -8.59 -3.66 -9.69
CA TYR A 261 -9.16 -2.69 -10.63
C TYR A 261 -8.07 -1.80 -11.22
N PHE A 262 -8.31 -1.22 -12.40
CA PHE A 262 -7.41 -0.23 -12.99
C PHE A 262 -7.61 1.12 -12.34
N ARG A 263 -6.50 1.79 -12.02
CA ARG A 263 -6.53 3.12 -11.40
C ARG A 263 -6.41 4.20 -12.45
N LYS A 264 -6.90 5.39 -12.10
CA LYS A 264 -6.79 6.59 -12.93
C LYS A 264 -5.31 6.81 -13.29
N PRO A 265 -5.02 6.99 -14.58
CA PRO A 265 -3.70 7.38 -15.09
C PRO A 265 -3.04 8.50 -14.31
N GLY A 266 -1.75 8.33 -13.99
CA GLY A 266 -0.88 9.40 -13.48
C GLY A 266 -0.05 10.06 -14.58
N LEU A 267 0.88 10.93 -14.17
CA LEU A 267 1.88 11.55 -15.07
C LEU A 267 3.03 10.60 -15.44
N PHE A 268 3.22 9.52 -14.67
CA PHE A 268 4.24 8.51 -14.91
C PHE A 268 3.83 7.62 -16.09
N ARG A 269 4.07 8.09 -17.31
CA ARG A 269 3.64 7.45 -18.55
C ARG A 269 4.82 7.10 -19.44
N LEU A 270 4.62 6.08 -20.27
CA LEU A 270 5.56 5.73 -21.34
C LEU A 270 5.90 6.99 -22.17
N PRO A 271 7.16 7.46 -22.18
CA PRO A 271 7.55 8.58 -23.03
C PRO A 271 7.77 8.11 -24.47
N ASN A 272 7.61 9.04 -25.42
CA ASN A 272 8.21 8.88 -26.74
C ASN A 272 9.75 8.96 -26.62
N LEU A 273 10.44 8.34 -27.58
CA LEU A 273 11.91 8.31 -27.64
C LEU A 273 12.51 9.41 -28.52
N ALA A 274 11.75 10.47 -28.80
CA ALA A 274 12.27 11.63 -29.56
C ALA A 274 13.32 12.41 -28.75
N ASN A 275 13.26 12.32 -27.42
CA ASN A 275 14.26 12.84 -26.50
C ASN A 275 14.84 11.69 -25.67
N PRO A 276 16.08 11.81 -25.16
CA PRO A 276 16.64 10.80 -24.27
C PRO A 276 15.79 10.56 -23.02
N VAL A 277 15.85 9.36 -22.47
CA VAL A 277 15.10 8.98 -21.27
C VAL A 277 16.07 8.48 -20.21
N ILE A 278 16.00 9.09 -19.02
CA ILE A 278 16.74 8.64 -17.84
C ILE A 278 15.76 8.00 -16.87
N MET A 279 15.99 6.74 -16.51
CA MET A 279 15.17 5.98 -15.58
C MET A 279 15.98 5.69 -14.32
N ILE A 280 15.45 6.02 -13.14
CA ILE A 280 16.14 5.91 -11.86
C ILE A 280 15.26 5.07 -10.92
N ALA A 281 15.68 3.85 -10.61
CA ALA A 281 14.92 2.91 -9.79
C ALA A 281 15.72 2.31 -8.65
N THR A 282 15.03 1.95 -7.57
CA THR A 282 15.60 1.11 -6.50
C THR A 282 14.67 -0.05 -6.16
N GLY A 283 15.22 -1.26 -6.03
CA GLY A 283 14.44 -2.45 -5.71
C GLY A 283 13.23 -2.62 -6.63
N THR A 284 12.03 -2.78 -6.05
CA THR A 284 10.78 -2.94 -6.79
C THR A 284 10.37 -1.72 -7.63
N GLY A 285 11.06 -0.58 -7.50
CA GLY A 285 10.84 0.60 -8.35
C GLY A 285 11.23 0.41 -9.81
N ILE A 286 11.90 -0.70 -10.13
CA ILE A 286 12.13 -1.09 -11.52
C ILE A 286 10.85 -1.52 -12.24
N ALA A 287 9.77 -1.82 -11.50
CA ALA A 287 8.53 -2.37 -12.06
C ALA A 287 8.00 -1.58 -13.27
N PRO A 288 7.69 -0.27 -13.18
CA PRO A 288 7.15 0.43 -14.35
C PRO A 288 8.18 0.55 -15.49
N PHE A 289 9.47 0.64 -15.19
CA PHE A 289 10.53 0.69 -16.21
C PHE A 289 10.67 -0.61 -16.98
N ARG A 290 10.47 -1.75 -16.34
CA ARG A 290 10.37 -3.02 -17.06
C ARG A 290 9.23 -2.98 -18.07
N GLY A 291 8.08 -2.41 -17.70
CA GLY A 291 6.96 -2.18 -18.63
C GLY A 291 7.36 -1.28 -19.80
N PHE A 292 8.09 -0.19 -19.55
CA PHE A 292 8.56 0.72 -20.60
C PHE A 292 9.49 0.01 -21.58
N LEU A 293 10.52 -0.66 -21.04
CA LEU A 293 11.52 -1.39 -21.81
C LEU A 293 10.92 -2.53 -22.63
N GLN A 294 10.00 -3.30 -22.03
CA GLN A 294 9.30 -4.37 -22.74
C GLN A 294 8.44 -3.79 -23.87
N HIS A 295 7.82 -2.62 -23.67
CA HIS A 295 7.01 -1.99 -24.70
C HIS A 295 7.86 -1.55 -25.89
N TRP A 296 8.96 -0.82 -25.66
CA TRP A 296 9.86 -0.41 -26.73
C TRP A 296 10.45 -1.59 -27.49
N LYS A 297 10.85 -2.66 -26.77
CA LYS A 297 11.30 -3.91 -27.40
C LYS A 297 10.24 -4.49 -28.34
N LEU A 298 9.01 -4.67 -27.86
CA LEU A 298 7.93 -5.29 -28.65
C LEU A 298 7.44 -4.39 -29.79
N ALA A 299 7.51 -3.08 -29.63
CA ALA A 299 7.16 -2.09 -30.65
C ALA A 299 8.30 -1.83 -31.66
N ASN A 300 9.49 -2.41 -31.45
CA ASN A 300 10.72 -2.10 -32.20
C ASN A 300 11.05 -0.59 -32.20
N GLU A 301 10.83 0.07 -31.07
CA GLU A 301 11.18 1.48 -30.86
C GLU A 301 12.54 1.60 -30.19
N PHE A 302 13.39 2.47 -30.74
CA PHE A 302 14.76 2.69 -30.28
C PHE A 302 15.01 4.18 -30.05
N GLY A 303 15.86 4.48 -29.07
CA GLY A 303 16.29 5.82 -28.73
C GLY A 303 17.29 5.77 -27.58
N ASP A 304 17.68 6.94 -27.07
CA ASP A 304 18.66 7.03 -25.99
C ASP A 304 18.01 6.76 -24.63
N VAL A 305 18.26 5.59 -24.05
CA VAL A 305 17.73 5.12 -22.77
C VAL A 305 18.86 4.82 -21.78
N TRP A 306 18.82 5.48 -20.62
CA TRP A 306 19.77 5.29 -19.53
C TRP A 306 19.07 4.83 -18.26
N LEU A 307 19.38 3.62 -17.80
CA LEU A 307 18.89 3.07 -16.55
C LEU A 307 19.93 3.19 -15.42
N PHE A 308 19.55 3.87 -14.34
CA PHE A 308 20.19 3.78 -13.04
C PHE A 308 19.36 2.87 -12.13
N TYR A 309 19.99 1.84 -11.56
CA TYR A 309 19.32 0.88 -10.69
C TYR A 309 20.05 0.68 -9.36
N GLY A 310 19.32 0.62 -8.25
CA GLY A 310 19.88 0.39 -6.90
C GLY A 310 19.32 -0.88 -6.25
N CYS A 311 20.21 -1.74 -5.75
CA CYS A 311 19.85 -2.92 -4.95
C CYS A 311 20.92 -3.21 -3.87
N ARG A 312 20.78 -4.31 -3.12
CA ARG A 312 21.72 -4.64 -2.04
C ARG A 312 22.92 -5.42 -2.57
N PHE A 313 22.68 -6.46 -3.37
CA PHE A 313 23.65 -7.42 -3.85
C PHE A 313 23.34 -7.86 -5.29
N ARG A 314 24.36 -7.93 -6.14
CA ARG A 314 24.28 -8.33 -7.54
C ARG A 314 23.67 -9.70 -7.75
N ASP A 315 23.98 -10.65 -6.88
CA ASP A 315 23.59 -12.06 -7.06
C ASP A 315 22.39 -12.47 -6.21
N ARG A 316 21.72 -11.51 -5.54
CA ARG A 316 20.53 -11.81 -4.70
C ARG A 316 19.30 -11.00 -5.06
N ASP A 317 19.44 -9.69 -5.24
CA ASP A 317 18.30 -8.78 -5.44
C ASP A 317 18.47 -7.81 -6.62
N PHE A 318 19.35 -8.15 -7.56
CA PHE A 318 19.35 -7.54 -8.89
C PHE A 318 18.18 -8.09 -9.72
N LEU A 319 17.00 -7.53 -9.48
CA LEU A 319 15.76 -7.87 -10.19
C LEU A 319 15.93 -7.69 -11.70
N PHE A 320 15.45 -8.66 -12.47
CA PHE A 320 15.46 -8.66 -13.94
C PHE A 320 16.85 -8.54 -14.60
N LYS A 321 17.93 -8.90 -13.88
CA LYS A 321 19.33 -8.83 -14.38
C LYS A 321 19.50 -9.37 -15.80
N ASP A 322 19.04 -10.59 -16.07
CA ASP A 322 19.23 -11.22 -17.38
C ASP A 322 18.44 -10.50 -18.48
N GLU A 323 17.17 -10.17 -18.22
CA GLU A 323 16.31 -9.42 -19.14
C GLU A 323 16.89 -8.04 -19.47
N ILE A 324 17.46 -7.33 -18.49
CA ILE A 324 18.11 -6.03 -18.72
C ILE A 324 19.38 -6.20 -19.55
N ASN A 325 20.18 -7.24 -19.32
CA ASN A 325 21.38 -7.50 -20.12
C ASN A 325 21.03 -7.82 -21.57
N GLU A 326 19.96 -8.59 -21.81
CA GLU A 326 19.44 -8.84 -23.17
C GLU A 326 19.00 -7.53 -23.84
N LEU A 327 18.25 -6.67 -23.13
CA LEU A 327 17.83 -5.36 -23.63
C LEU A 327 19.00 -4.42 -23.93
N MET A 328 20.12 -4.55 -23.21
CA MET A 328 21.37 -3.84 -23.53
C MET A 328 21.98 -4.36 -24.83
N CYS A 329 22.04 -5.69 -25.03
CA CYS A 329 22.55 -6.29 -26.25
C CYS A 329 21.70 -5.94 -27.48
N GLU A 330 20.39 -5.84 -27.31
CA GLU A 330 19.44 -5.45 -28.36
C GLU A 330 19.42 -3.94 -28.62
N GLY A 331 20.07 -3.13 -27.79
CA GLY A 331 20.14 -1.66 -27.97
C GLY A 331 18.89 -0.91 -27.47
N ILE A 332 17.98 -1.57 -26.76
CA ILE A 332 16.83 -0.92 -26.10
C ILE A 332 17.26 -0.12 -24.87
N VAL A 333 18.28 -0.61 -24.15
CA VAL A 333 18.97 0.16 -23.10
C VAL A 333 20.38 0.47 -23.58
N ASN A 334 20.76 1.74 -23.64
CA ASN A 334 22.08 2.14 -24.13
C ASN A 334 23.10 2.30 -23.01
N ARG A 335 22.63 2.61 -21.79
CA ARG A 335 23.48 2.78 -20.61
C ARG A 335 22.81 2.19 -19.37
N LEU A 336 23.60 1.42 -18.60
CA LEU A 336 23.19 0.84 -17.33
C LEU A 336 24.22 1.16 -16.24
N ASN A 337 23.77 1.72 -15.13
CA ASN A 337 24.59 1.88 -13.93
C ASN A 337 23.87 1.33 -12.70
N VAL A 338 24.55 0.45 -11.97
CA VAL A 338 23.97 -0.26 -10.84
C VAL A 338 24.73 0.06 -9.56
N ALA A 339 24.00 0.45 -8.52
CA ALA A 339 24.53 0.66 -7.18
C ALA A 339 24.20 -0.53 -6.28
N PHE A 340 25.24 -1.23 -5.80
CA PHE A 340 25.11 -2.32 -4.83
C PHE A 340 25.46 -1.82 -3.43
N SER A 341 24.44 -1.62 -2.61
CA SER A 341 24.58 -0.95 -1.31
C SER A 341 25.27 -1.77 -0.22
N ARG A 342 25.47 -3.07 -0.43
CA ARG A 342 26.01 -3.99 0.59
C ARG A 342 27.15 -4.90 0.09
N GLU A 343 27.71 -4.65 -1.09
CA GLU A 343 28.84 -5.45 -1.64
C GLU A 343 30.23 -4.99 -1.17
N SER A 344 30.34 -3.78 -0.65
CA SER A 344 31.58 -3.22 -0.12
C SER A 344 31.38 -2.64 1.27
N ASP A 345 32.47 -2.46 2.02
CA ASP A 345 32.45 -1.83 3.35
C ASP A 345 31.89 -0.41 3.31
N SER A 346 32.01 0.29 2.18
CA SER A 346 31.31 1.55 1.92
C SER A 346 29.97 1.32 1.21
N LYS A 347 28.90 1.90 1.77
CA LYS A 347 27.57 1.87 1.15
C LYS A 347 27.56 2.72 -0.12
N LYS A 348 27.23 2.11 -1.25
CA LYS A 348 27.05 2.78 -2.53
C LYS A 348 25.56 2.91 -2.84
N TYR A 349 25.09 4.13 -3.06
CA TYR A 349 23.71 4.42 -3.41
C TYR A 349 23.60 5.01 -4.83
N ILE A 350 22.37 5.09 -5.34
CA ILE A 350 22.11 5.48 -6.72
C ILE A 350 22.57 6.91 -7.03
N GLN A 351 22.42 7.84 -6.08
CA GLN A 351 22.94 9.22 -6.19
C GLN A 351 24.46 9.26 -6.36
N SER A 352 25.19 8.32 -5.76
CA SER A 352 26.65 8.24 -5.93
C SER A 352 27.03 7.81 -7.36
N GLU A 353 26.22 6.97 -8.01
CA GLU A 353 26.45 6.59 -9.40
C GLU A 353 26.09 7.71 -10.39
N ILE A 354 25.11 8.55 -10.04
CA ILE A 354 24.78 9.77 -10.77
C ILE A 354 25.92 10.79 -10.63
N ASP A 355 26.35 11.11 -9.41
CA ASP A 355 27.41 12.11 -9.16
C ASP A 355 28.73 11.79 -9.88
N LYS A 356 29.13 10.50 -9.90
CA LYS A 356 30.32 10.04 -10.64
C LYS A 356 30.26 10.34 -12.13
N ARG A 357 29.06 10.51 -12.68
CA ARG A 357 28.78 10.72 -14.11
C ARG A 357 28.06 12.04 -14.34
N GLY A 358 28.19 12.99 -13.43
CA GLY A 358 27.41 14.21 -13.44
C GLY A 358 27.52 15.02 -14.73
N ALA A 359 28.69 15.07 -15.36
CA ALA A 359 28.87 15.73 -16.65
C ALA A 359 28.04 15.08 -17.76
N ASP A 360 28.15 13.77 -17.94
CA ASP A 360 27.33 12.99 -18.89
C ASP A 360 25.83 13.09 -18.58
N PHE A 361 25.47 13.04 -17.30
CA PHE A 361 24.07 13.15 -16.88
C PHE A 361 23.50 14.51 -17.30
N VAL A 362 24.23 15.60 -17.06
CA VAL A 362 23.80 16.94 -17.46
C VAL A 362 23.78 17.11 -18.98
N ASP A 363 24.73 16.50 -19.71
CA ASP A 363 24.66 16.46 -21.18
C ASP A 363 23.33 15.86 -21.66
N TRP A 364 22.92 14.72 -21.11
CA TRP A 364 21.62 14.13 -21.43
C TRP A 364 20.45 15.08 -21.12
N VAL A 365 20.48 15.76 -19.97
CA VAL A 365 19.46 16.76 -19.62
C VAL A 365 19.42 17.91 -20.62
N ASN A 366 20.57 18.39 -21.08
CA ASN A 366 20.69 19.45 -22.08
C ASN A 366 20.19 19.02 -23.46
N ARG A 367 20.31 17.73 -23.80
CA ARG A 367 19.71 17.11 -25.00
C ARG A 367 18.19 16.89 -24.89
N GLY A 368 17.54 17.43 -23.87
CA GLY A 368 16.09 17.37 -23.70
C GLY A 368 15.60 16.17 -22.90
N ALA A 369 16.47 15.46 -22.17
CA ALA A 369 16.08 14.23 -21.51
C ALA A 369 14.87 14.38 -20.57
N ARG A 370 14.02 13.35 -20.55
CA ARG A 370 12.98 13.17 -19.53
C ARG A 370 13.49 12.20 -18.46
N ILE A 371 13.36 12.60 -17.20
CA ILE A 371 13.86 11.85 -16.04
C ILE A 371 12.67 11.26 -15.32
N TYR A 372 12.73 9.95 -15.08
CA TYR A 372 11.74 9.21 -14.31
C TYR A 372 12.41 8.63 -13.07
N VAL A 373 11.79 8.81 -11.91
CA VAL A 373 12.26 8.27 -10.64
C VAL A 373 11.18 7.41 -10.01
N CYS A 374 11.50 6.16 -9.70
CA CYS A 374 10.58 5.23 -9.07
C CYS A 374 11.22 4.52 -7.87
N GLY A 375 10.63 4.69 -6.69
CA GLY A 375 11.24 4.23 -5.44
C GLY A 375 10.51 4.68 -4.17
N ASP A 376 11.10 4.33 -3.03
CA ASP A 376 10.66 4.79 -1.71
C ASP A 376 10.84 6.32 -1.60
N PHE A 377 9.75 7.04 -1.29
CA PHE A 377 9.78 8.51 -1.22
C PHE A 377 10.74 9.03 -0.15
N ARG A 378 10.75 8.40 1.04
CA ARG A 378 11.46 8.88 2.23
C ARG A 378 12.96 8.78 2.06
N THR A 379 13.43 7.79 1.32
CA THR A 379 14.85 7.44 1.25
C THR A 379 15.48 7.68 -0.12
N VAL A 380 14.73 7.61 -1.21
CA VAL A 380 15.31 7.63 -2.56
C VAL A 380 15.03 8.94 -3.28
N VAL A 381 13.77 9.34 -3.37
CA VAL A 381 13.40 10.48 -4.22
C VAL A 381 13.98 11.80 -3.74
N LYS A 382 14.00 12.02 -2.42
CA LYS A 382 14.60 13.24 -1.86
C LYS A 382 16.09 13.32 -2.21
N ASP A 383 16.83 12.23 -2.01
CA ASP A 383 18.26 12.17 -2.27
C ASP A 383 18.58 12.31 -3.77
N VAL A 384 17.79 11.67 -4.62
CA VAL A 384 17.93 11.81 -6.09
C VAL A 384 17.64 13.23 -6.54
N ARG A 385 16.58 13.88 -6.04
CA ARG A 385 16.28 15.28 -6.38
C ARG A 385 17.44 16.21 -6.02
N THR A 386 17.93 16.11 -4.78
CA THR A 386 19.07 16.91 -4.32
C THR A 386 20.33 16.63 -5.13
N CYS A 387 20.60 15.37 -5.46
CA CYS A 387 21.74 14.98 -6.30
C CYS A 387 21.64 15.57 -7.70
N VAL A 388 20.48 15.45 -8.35
CA VAL A 388 20.25 15.99 -9.70
C VAL A 388 20.40 17.51 -9.71
N ALA A 389 19.78 18.23 -8.77
CA ALA A 389 19.92 19.68 -8.66
C ALA A 389 21.39 20.10 -8.48
N LYS A 390 22.15 19.41 -7.62
CA LYS A 390 23.59 19.66 -7.44
C LYS A 390 24.40 19.45 -8.72
N ASN A 391 24.11 18.40 -9.49
CA ASN A 391 24.83 18.14 -10.75
C ASN A 391 24.48 19.20 -11.80
N LEU A 392 23.24 19.65 -11.87
CA LEU A 392 22.80 20.73 -12.76
C LEU A 392 23.51 22.05 -12.48
N VAL A 393 23.73 22.39 -11.21
CA VAL A 393 24.55 23.54 -10.83
C VAL A 393 26.01 23.32 -11.23
N LYS A 394 26.60 22.20 -10.80
CA LYS A 394 28.03 21.93 -10.96
C LYS A 394 28.49 21.79 -12.41
N TYR A 395 27.72 21.08 -13.23
CA TYR A 395 28.10 20.74 -14.60
C TYR A 395 27.24 21.44 -15.66
N GLY A 396 26.07 21.97 -15.29
CA GLY A 396 25.15 22.63 -16.21
C GLY A 396 25.20 24.16 -16.17
N GLY A 397 25.90 24.73 -15.19
CA GLY A 397 25.98 26.20 -15.02
C GLY A 397 24.65 26.85 -14.63
N LEU A 398 23.68 26.06 -14.18
CA LEU A 398 22.43 26.57 -13.61
C LEU A 398 22.70 27.19 -12.24
N ASP A 399 21.96 28.23 -11.88
CA ASP A 399 21.88 28.66 -10.50
C ASP A 399 21.03 27.67 -9.68
N GLU A 400 21.11 27.77 -8.35
CA GLU A 400 20.43 26.86 -7.43
C GLU A 400 18.89 26.91 -7.60
N GLU A 401 18.33 28.09 -7.86
CA GLU A 401 16.89 28.28 -8.03
C GLU A 401 16.37 27.55 -9.28
N LYS A 402 17.01 27.75 -10.44
CA LYS A 402 16.61 27.05 -11.67
C LYS A 402 16.82 25.54 -11.59
N ALA A 403 17.85 25.08 -10.87
CA ALA A 403 18.07 23.66 -10.65
C ALA A 403 16.95 23.04 -9.78
N GLU A 404 16.49 23.76 -8.74
CA GLU A 404 15.35 23.36 -7.91
C GLU A 404 14.02 23.39 -8.66
N ASP A 405 13.82 24.37 -9.54
CA ASP A 405 12.64 24.44 -10.40
C ASP A 405 12.61 23.28 -11.41
N PHE A 406 13.77 22.92 -11.97
CA PHE A 406 13.87 21.79 -12.89
C PHE A 406 13.39 20.47 -12.25
N VAL A 407 13.82 20.16 -11.02
CA VAL A 407 13.43 18.90 -10.34
C VAL A 407 11.98 18.90 -9.81
N LYS A 408 11.27 20.02 -9.97
CA LYS A 408 9.82 20.19 -9.76
C LYS A 408 9.04 20.30 -11.07
N GLY A 409 9.75 20.40 -12.19
CA GLY A 409 9.19 20.59 -13.53
C GLY A 409 8.67 19.32 -14.18
N ASP A 410 8.17 19.47 -15.40
CA ASP A 410 7.51 18.44 -16.20
C ASP A 410 8.45 17.35 -16.77
N ARG A 411 9.75 17.66 -16.87
CA ARG A 411 10.79 16.71 -17.28
C ARG A 411 11.32 15.84 -16.14
N PHE A 412 10.90 16.06 -14.89
CA PHE A 412 11.28 15.26 -13.73
C PHE A 412 10.04 14.60 -13.10
N ILE A 413 9.77 13.36 -13.50
CA ILE A 413 8.53 12.65 -13.19
C ILE A 413 8.81 11.60 -12.11
N VAL A 414 7.93 11.50 -11.11
CA VAL A 414 8.14 10.67 -9.93
C VAL A 414 6.93 9.76 -9.71
N ASP A 415 7.18 8.47 -9.48
CA ASP A 415 6.21 7.50 -8.96
C ASP A 415 6.77 6.87 -7.67
N THR A 416 6.07 7.06 -6.56
CA THR A 416 6.58 6.70 -5.23
C THR A 416 5.56 6.00 -4.37
N TRP A 417 6.06 5.13 -3.51
CA TRP A 417 5.32 4.59 -2.38
C TRP A 417 6.08 4.87 -1.06
N ASN A 418 5.41 4.58 0.05
CA ASN A 418 5.96 4.69 1.41
C ASN A 418 6.03 3.33 2.09
#